data_AF-A0A833M9Q2-F1
#
_entry.id   AF-A0A833M9Q2-F1
#
_cell.length_a   1.000
_cell.length_b   1.000
_cell.length_c   1.000
_cell.angle_alpha   90.00
_cell.angle_beta   90.00
_cell.angle_gamma   90.00
#
_symmetry.space_group_name_H-M   'P 1'
#
loop_
_entity.id
_entity.type
_entity.pdbx_description
1 polymer ?
#
loop_
_entity_poly.entity_id
_entity_poly.type
_entity_poly.pdbx_seq_one_letter_code
_entity_poly.pdbx_strand_id
1 'polypeptide(L)'
;MNTISSEAFNQCLKYCESKELDSTNYGTFIRSLVYTMITEQPVEIIDNDANATIKARIKFFSIDYTEGQEGVSDVLNIEYTIEGEEEKKLLKFEKIGRVDVVQDKKSSSKSFFRYYINKNGGYRFTFNRRISKAVL
;
A
#
# COMPACT_ATOMS: atom_id res chain seq x y z
N MET A 1 -18.96 -3.59 9.25
CA MET A 1 -17.94 -3.18 8.27
C MET A 1 -17.30 -1.94 8.85
N ASN A 2 -15.99 -1.99 9.04
CA ASN A 2 -15.21 -0.94 9.67
C ASN A 2 -14.32 -0.28 8.62
N THR A 3 -14.04 1.01 8.79
CA THR A 3 -13.15 1.77 7.91
C THR A 3 -12.02 2.35 8.73
N ILE A 4 -10.79 2.20 8.26
CA ILE A 4 -9.61 2.91 8.75
C ILE A 4 -8.99 3.70 7.61
N SER A 5 -8.39 4.83 7.92
CA SER A 5 -7.76 5.70 6.92
C SER A 5 -6.40 6.20 7.37
N SER A 6 -5.64 6.72 6.41
CA SER A 6 -4.35 7.38 6.62
C SER A 6 -4.42 8.63 7.51
N GLU A 7 -5.60 9.12 7.87
CA GLU A 7 -5.75 10.20 8.85
C GLU A 7 -5.40 9.72 10.27
N ALA A 8 -5.47 8.41 10.52
CA ALA A 8 -5.12 7.79 11.79
C ALA A 8 -4.03 6.72 11.59
N PHE A 9 -2.78 7.14 11.31
CA PHE A 9 -1.66 6.22 11.05
C PHE A 9 -1.49 5.14 12.13
N ASN A 10 -1.65 5.49 13.42
CA ASN A 10 -1.57 4.54 14.53
C ASN A 10 -2.62 3.43 14.44
N GLN A 11 -3.83 3.73 13.97
CA GLN A 11 -4.88 2.72 13.78
C GLN A 11 -4.56 1.83 12.58
N CYS A 12 -4.01 2.39 11.50
CA CYS A 12 -3.53 1.61 10.36
C CYS A 12 -2.41 0.64 10.73
N LEU A 13 -1.47 1.06 11.59
CA LEU A 13 -0.43 0.17 12.09
C LEU A 13 -0.99 -0.93 12.99
N LYS A 14 -1.89 -0.60 13.91
CA LYS A 14 -2.57 -1.61 14.76
C LYS A 14 -3.33 -2.65 13.94
N TYR A 15 -4.01 -2.23 12.88
CA TYR A 15 -4.64 -3.14 11.93
C TYR A 15 -3.64 -4.15 11.34
N CYS A 16 -2.44 -3.69 10.98
CA CYS A 16 -1.36 -4.54 10.46
C CYS A 16 -0.74 -5.45 11.52
N GLU A 17 -0.86 -5.13 12.81
CA GLU A 17 -0.31 -5.90 13.93
C GLU A 17 -1.24 -7.05 14.38
N SER A 18 -2.40 -7.20 13.75
CA SER A 18 -3.25 -8.37 13.99
C SER A 18 -2.47 -9.66 13.67
N LYS A 19 -2.70 -10.72 14.47
CA LYS A 19 -2.01 -12.02 14.34
C LYS A 19 -2.11 -12.59 12.92
N GLU A 20 -3.18 -12.28 12.22
CA GLU A 20 -3.45 -12.74 10.87
C GLU A 20 -2.71 -11.97 9.77
N LEU A 21 -2.27 -10.74 10.03
CA LEU A 21 -1.66 -9.85 9.04
C LEU A 21 -0.19 -9.55 9.25
N ASP A 22 0.31 -9.65 10.48
CA ASP A 22 1.62 -9.11 10.83
C ASP A 22 2.77 -9.69 9.98
N SER A 23 2.70 -10.96 9.61
CA SER A 23 3.72 -11.62 8.78
C SER A 23 3.41 -11.66 7.28
N THR A 24 2.30 -11.05 6.85
CA THR A 24 1.80 -11.16 5.48
C THR A 24 2.32 -10.04 4.58
N ASN A 25 2.44 -10.33 3.28
CA ASN A 25 2.81 -9.33 2.29
C ASN A 25 1.83 -8.15 2.27
N TYR A 26 0.53 -8.43 2.41
CA TYR A 26 -0.50 -7.40 2.50
C TYR A 26 -0.29 -6.50 3.72
N GLY A 27 -0.07 -7.07 4.92
CA GLY A 27 0.26 -6.30 6.12
C GLY A 27 1.54 -5.46 5.96
N THR A 28 2.60 -6.03 5.38
CA THR A 28 3.84 -5.27 5.08
C THR A 28 3.65 -4.17 4.04
N PHE A 29 2.77 -4.37 3.07
CA PHE A 29 2.42 -3.39 2.06
C PHE A 29 1.67 -2.21 2.67
N ILE A 30 0.65 -2.46 3.51
CA ILE A 30 -0.06 -1.40 4.23
C ILE A 30 0.89 -0.63 5.16
N ARG A 31 1.79 -1.30 5.88
CA ARG A 31 2.84 -0.60 6.65
C ARG A 31 3.74 0.27 5.77
N SER A 32 4.07 -0.20 4.57
CA SER A 32 4.86 0.58 3.61
C SER A 32 4.09 1.84 3.17
N LEU A 33 2.78 1.74 2.89
CA LEU A 33 1.93 2.91 2.62
C LEU A 33 1.95 3.92 3.77
N VAL A 34 1.73 3.45 5.00
CA VAL A 34 1.76 4.30 6.21
C VAL A 34 3.08 5.05 6.31
N TYR A 35 4.20 4.33 6.25
CA TYR A 35 5.50 4.96 6.43
C TYR A 35 5.90 5.87 5.27
N THR A 36 5.51 5.53 4.04
CA THR A 36 5.68 6.41 2.88
C THR A 36 4.99 7.74 3.10
N MET A 37 3.76 7.74 3.63
CA MET A 37 3.03 8.97 3.89
C MET A 37 3.68 9.78 5.02
N ILE A 38 4.10 9.13 6.11
CA ILE A 38 4.80 9.79 7.23
C ILE A 38 6.12 10.45 6.77
N THR A 39 6.87 9.76 5.91
CA THR A 39 8.20 10.22 5.44
C THR A 39 8.13 11.05 4.15
N GLU A 40 6.91 11.27 3.65
CA GLU A 40 6.61 12.00 2.41
C GLU A 40 7.44 11.54 1.19
N GLN A 41 7.81 10.27 1.15
CA GLN A 41 8.64 9.72 0.08
C GLN A 41 7.80 9.44 -1.18
N PRO A 42 8.38 9.61 -2.37
CA PRO A 42 7.72 9.17 -3.60
C PRO A 42 7.62 7.63 -3.65
N VAL A 43 6.60 7.16 -4.38
CA VAL A 43 6.36 5.76 -4.71
C VAL A 43 6.33 5.63 -6.22
N GLU A 44 6.93 4.58 -6.76
CA GLU A 44 6.73 4.25 -8.16
C GLU A 44 5.56 3.27 -8.29
N ILE A 45 4.58 3.65 -9.11
CA ILE A 45 3.41 2.84 -9.43
C ILE A 45 3.52 2.46 -10.91
N ILE A 46 3.41 1.16 -11.20
CA ILE A 46 3.30 0.66 -12.57
C ILE A 46 1.97 -0.05 -12.68
N ASP A 47 1.19 0.41 -13.64
CA ASP A 47 0.05 -0.31 -14.17
C ASP A 47 0.59 -1.31 -15.23
N ASN A 48 0.44 -2.61 -14.98
CA ASN A 48 1.00 -3.62 -15.86
C ASN A 48 0.37 -3.59 -17.26
N ASP A 49 -0.85 -3.09 -17.40
CA ASP A 49 -1.52 -3.00 -18.70
C ASP A 49 -0.96 -1.81 -19.52
N ALA A 50 -0.62 -0.71 -18.86
CA ALA A 50 -0.05 0.48 -19.52
C ALA A 50 1.47 0.43 -19.68
N ASN A 51 2.16 -0.45 -18.93
CA ASN A 51 3.61 -0.58 -18.85
C ASN A 51 4.35 0.76 -18.65
N ALA A 52 3.70 1.70 -17.97
CA ALA A 52 4.22 3.03 -17.69
C ALA A 52 4.61 3.13 -16.22
N THR A 53 5.79 3.71 -15.94
CA THR A 53 6.23 3.98 -14.58
C THR A 53 5.81 5.38 -14.17
N ILE A 54 4.97 5.47 -13.15
CA ILE A 54 4.46 6.71 -12.60
C ILE A 54 5.19 6.96 -11.27
N LYS A 55 5.89 8.09 -11.16
CA LYS A 55 6.36 8.58 -9.86
C LYS A 55 5.21 9.33 -9.20
N ALA A 56 4.80 8.86 -8.04
CA ALA A 56 3.61 9.31 -7.35
C ALA A 56 3.90 9.72 -5.90
N ARG A 57 3.07 10.62 -5.36
CA ARG A 57 2.97 10.88 -3.93
C ARG A 57 1.61 10.42 -3.43
N ILE A 58 1.61 9.50 -2.46
CA ILE A 58 0.37 9.04 -1.82
C ILE A 58 -0.17 10.18 -0.95
N LYS A 59 -1.43 10.56 -1.16
CA LYS A 59 -2.11 11.64 -0.44
C LYS A 59 -3.07 11.13 0.62
N PHE A 60 -3.72 10.01 0.33
CA PHE A 60 -4.67 9.38 1.23
C PHE A 60 -4.77 7.88 0.91
N PHE A 61 -5.05 7.06 1.91
CA PHE A 61 -5.59 5.73 1.68
C PHE A 61 -6.63 5.36 2.74
N SER A 62 -7.56 4.48 2.38
CA SER A 62 -8.51 3.88 3.33
C SER A 62 -8.67 2.39 3.08
N ILE A 63 -9.02 1.67 4.15
CA ILE A 63 -9.26 0.23 4.15
C ILE A 63 -10.63 0.00 4.78
N ASP A 64 -11.56 -0.53 4.01
CA ASP A 64 -12.81 -1.08 4.52
C ASP A 64 -12.63 -2.58 4.75
N TYR A 65 -12.92 -3.04 5.96
CA TYR A 65 -12.74 -4.44 6.36
C TYR A 65 -13.88 -4.93 7.25
N THR A 66 -13.97 -6.25 7.38
CA THR A 66 -14.87 -6.91 8.34
C THR A 66 -14.06 -7.27 9.58
N GLU A 67 -14.53 -6.84 10.75
CA GLU A 67 -13.89 -7.14 12.03
C GLU A 67 -13.74 -8.65 12.23
N GLY A 68 -12.53 -9.09 12.59
CA GLY A 68 -12.18 -10.52 12.71
C GLY A 68 -11.93 -11.22 11.37
N GLN A 69 -11.94 -10.50 10.25
CA GLN A 69 -11.60 -10.99 8.91
C GLN A 69 -10.65 -10.02 8.18
N GLU A 70 -9.76 -9.38 8.92
CA GLU A 70 -8.82 -8.40 8.40
C GLU A 70 -7.96 -9.00 7.27
N GLY A 71 -7.94 -8.33 6.11
CA GLY A 71 -7.19 -8.73 4.93
C GLY A 71 -7.57 -10.09 4.36
N VAL A 72 -8.81 -10.54 4.59
CA VAL A 72 -9.42 -11.64 3.82
C VAL A 72 -9.99 -11.09 2.50
N SER A 73 -10.78 -10.02 2.57
CA SER A 73 -11.52 -9.47 1.43
C SER A 73 -11.86 -8.00 1.68
N ASP A 74 -10.84 -7.18 1.79
CA ASP A 74 -10.98 -5.76 2.09
C ASP A 74 -11.27 -4.94 0.83
N VAL A 75 -11.64 -3.68 1.02
CA VAL A 75 -11.60 -2.65 -0.03
C VAL A 75 -10.50 -1.67 0.31
N LEU A 76 -9.49 -1.55 -0.55
CA LEU A 76 -8.40 -0.58 -0.41
C LEU A 76 -8.57 0.54 -1.43
N ASN A 77 -8.65 1.78 -0.94
CA ASN A 77 -8.64 2.98 -1.76
C ASN A 77 -7.32 3.71 -1.56
N ILE A 78 -6.64 4.10 -2.64
CA ILE A 78 -5.40 4.87 -2.60
C ILE A 78 -5.55 6.09 -3.51
N GLU A 79 -5.46 7.28 -2.91
CA GLU A 79 -5.37 8.56 -3.62
C GLU A 79 -3.91 8.98 -3.75
N TYR A 80 -3.49 9.37 -4.94
CA TYR A 80 -2.14 9.84 -5.22
C TYR A 80 -2.13 10.98 -6.24
N THR A 81 -1.04 11.74 -6.27
CA THR A 81 -0.75 12.71 -7.34
C THR A 81 0.51 12.26 -8.07
N ILE A 82 0.57 12.49 -9.39
CA ILE A 82 1.78 12.27 -10.18
C ILE A 82 2.77 13.39 -9.87
N GLU A 83 4.07 13.09 -9.82
CA GLU A 83 5.11 14.09 -9.59
C GLU A 83 5.09 15.15 -10.70
N GLY A 84 4.87 16.41 -10.33
CA GLY A 84 4.71 17.52 -11.28
C GLY A 84 3.26 17.80 -11.68
N GLU A 85 2.30 17.00 -11.22
CA GLU A 85 0.86 17.21 -11.45
C GLU A 85 0.12 17.49 -10.14
N GLU A 86 -0.91 18.34 -10.20
CA GLU A 86 -1.77 18.65 -9.06
C GLU A 86 -3.03 17.78 -9.01
N GLU A 87 -3.37 17.12 -10.13
CA GLU A 87 -4.57 16.31 -10.22
C GLU A 87 -4.46 15.05 -9.36
N LYS A 88 -5.47 14.83 -8.52
CA LYS A 88 -5.60 13.63 -7.70
C LYS A 88 -6.13 12.47 -8.53
N LYS A 89 -5.47 11.33 -8.44
CA LYS A 89 -5.86 10.06 -9.05
C LYS A 89 -6.24 9.06 -7.96
N LEU A 90 -7.18 8.17 -8.25
CA LEU A 90 -7.68 7.16 -7.33
C LEU A 90 -7.46 5.75 -7.88
N LEU A 91 -6.84 4.88 -7.07
CA LEU A 91 -6.85 3.43 -7.27
C LEU A 91 -7.79 2.80 -6.25
N LYS A 92 -8.65 1.91 -6.73
CA LYS A 92 -9.57 1.14 -5.90
C LYS A 92 -9.37 -0.35 -6.14
N PHE A 93 -9.07 -1.07 -5.07
CA PHE A 93 -8.91 -2.52 -5.07
C PHE A 93 -10.03 -3.14 -4.25
N GLU A 94 -10.91 -3.88 -4.92
CA GLU A 94 -12.03 -4.57 -4.28
C GLU A 94 -11.69 -6.03 -3.99
N LYS A 95 -12.10 -6.49 -2.80
CA LYS A 95 -11.87 -7.85 -2.31
C LYS A 95 -10.39 -8.21 -2.37
N ILE A 96 -9.54 -7.31 -1.87
CA ILE A 96 -8.08 -7.48 -1.79
C ILE A 96 -7.71 -8.00 -0.40
N GLY A 97 -6.68 -8.83 -0.34
CA GLY A 97 -6.15 -9.28 0.93
C GLY A 97 -4.80 -9.97 0.82
N ARG A 98 -4.55 -10.85 1.78
CA ARG A 98 -3.28 -11.55 1.99
C ARG A 98 -2.76 -12.31 0.77
N VAL A 99 -3.66 -12.88 -0.03
CA VAL A 99 -3.33 -13.71 -1.20
C VAL A 99 -3.11 -12.89 -2.48
N ASP A 100 -3.61 -11.66 -2.52
CA ASP A 100 -3.57 -10.80 -3.70
C ASP A 100 -2.29 -9.97 -3.76
N VAL A 101 -1.57 -9.82 -2.64
CA VAL A 101 -0.34 -9.03 -2.56
C VAL A 101 0.88 -9.93 -2.45
N VAL A 102 1.82 -9.78 -3.39
CA VAL A 102 3.04 -10.58 -3.46
C VAL A 102 4.25 -9.66 -3.42
N GLN A 103 5.16 -9.88 -2.48
CA GLN A 103 6.44 -9.17 -2.45
C GLN A 103 7.41 -9.75 -3.49
N ASP A 104 8.12 -8.87 -4.22
CA ASP A 104 9.15 -9.29 -5.17
C ASP A 104 10.33 -9.95 -4.44
N LYS A 105 10.57 -11.24 -4.69
CA LYS A 105 11.70 -12.01 -4.15
C LYS A 105 13.06 -11.47 -4.61
N LYS A 106 13.10 -10.78 -5.76
CA LYS A 106 14.32 -10.13 -6.28
C LYS A 106 14.50 -8.70 -5.77
N SER A 107 13.68 -8.23 -4.82
CA SER A 107 14.01 -7.01 -4.09
C SER A 107 15.33 -7.23 -3.34
N SER A 108 16.43 -6.77 -3.96
CA SER A 108 17.75 -6.89 -3.34
C SER A 108 17.78 -6.02 -2.09
N SER A 109 18.58 -6.44 -1.10
CA SER A 109 18.73 -5.76 0.19
C SER A 109 19.20 -4.30 0.12
N LYS A 110 19.52 -3.78 -1.08
CA LYS A 110 20.20 -2.49 -1.26
C LYS A 110 19.30 -1.28 -1.59
N SER A 111 18.00 -1.40 -1.91
CA SER A 111 17.29 -0.18 -2.40
C SER A 111 15.79 -0.03 -2.11
N PHE A 112 14.92 -1.00 -2.41
CA PHE A 112 13.46 -0.77 -2.45
C PHE A 112 12.63 -1.96 -1.94
N PHE A 113 11.44 -1.68 -1.41
CA PHE A 113 10.39 -2.69 -1.20
C PHE A 113 9.46 -2.71 -2.42
N ARG A 114 9.25 -3.87 -3.05
CA ARG A 114 8.39 -3.99 -4.22
C ARG A 114 7.27 -4.99 -3.98
N TYR A 115 6.06 -4.60 -4.34
CA TYR A 115 4.86 -5.41 -4.18
C TYR A 115 4.07 -5.43 -5.48
N TYR A 116 3.58 -6.61 -5.83
CA TYR A 116 2.62 -6.84 -6.90
C TYR A 116 1.25 -7.05 -6.27
N ILE A 117 0.26 -6.30 -6.74
CA ILE A 117 -1.15 -6.51 -6.42
C ILE A 117 -1.77 -7.21 -7.61
N ASN A 118 -2.09 -8.49 -7.47
CA ASN A 118 -2.63 -9.35 -8.52
C ASN A 118 -4.16 -9.18 -8.66
N LYS A 119 -4.63 -7.94 -8.77
CA LYS A 119 -6.04 -7.56 -8.95
C LYS A 119 -6.15 -6.45 -9.99
N ASN A 120 -7.27 -6.44 -10.73
CA ASN A 120 -7.68 -5.36 -11.65
C ASN A 120 -6.57 -4.91 -12.61
N GLY A 121 -6.09 -5.78 -13.51
CA GLY A 121 -5.00 -5.45 -14.45
C GLY A 121 -3.60 -5.59 -13.87
N GLY A 122 -3.47 -5.59 -12.55
CA GLY A 122 -2.23 -5.88 -11.85
C GLY A 122 -1.36 -4.63 -11.69
N TYR A 123 -1.05 -4.29 -10.46
CA TYR A 123 -0.22 -3.11 -10.15
C TYR A 123 1.07 -3.52 -9.47
N ARG A 124 2.15 -2.78 -9.77
CA ARG A 124 3.40 -2.87 -9.03
C ARG A 124 3.67 -1.57 -8.29
N PHE A 125 3.86 -1.68 -6.99
CA PHE A 125 4.28 -0.58 -6.12
C PHE A 125 5.74 -0.77 -5.71
N THR A 126 6.54 0.27 -5.88
CA THR A 126 7.94 0.30 -5.42
C THR A 126 8.11 1.43 -4.42
N PHE A 127 8.41 1.05 -3.18
CA PHE A 127 8.61 1.97 -2.07
C PHE A 127 10.09 2.12 -1.74
N ASN A 128 10.50 3.34 -1.37
CA ASN A 128 11.85 3.60 -0.87
C ASN A 128 12.11 2.84 0.45
N ARG A 129 13.27 2.19 0.63
CA ARG A 129 13.57 1.51 1.90
C ARG A 129 13.72 2.48 3.09
N ARG A 130 14.02 3.76 2.85
CA ARG A 130 14.15 4.80 3.89
C ARG A 130 12.85 5.09 4.66
N ILE A 131 11.73 4.55 4.20
CA ILE A 131 10.47 4.58 4.94
C ILE A 131 10.50 3.66 6.18
N SER A 132 11.55 2.88 6.41
CA SER A 132 11.58 1.96 7.56
C SER A 132 11.35 2.68 8.90
N LYS A 133 10.41 2.17 9.70
CA LYS A 133 10.05 2.60 11.08
C LYS A 133 10.36 4.08 11.34
N ALA A 134 9.65 4.95 10.64
CA ALA A 134 9.57 6.35 11.04
C ALA A 134 8.96 6.41 12.46
N VAL A 135 9.54 7.23 13.32
CA VAL A 135 8.99 7.49 14.66
C VAL A 135 7.71 8.31 14.45
N LEU A 136 6.58 7.75 14.89
CA LEU A 136 5.28 8.41 14.92
C LEU A 136 5.15 9.32 16.14
#